data_AF-A0A0Q6AFH3-F1
#
_entry.id   AF-A0A0Q6AFH3-F1
#
_cell.length_a   1.000
_cell.length_b   1.000
_cell.length_c   1.000
_cell.angle_alpha   90.00
_cell.angle_beta   90.00
_cell.angle_gamma   90.00
#
_symmetry.space_group_name_H-M   'P 1'
#
loop_
_entity.id
_entity.type
_entity.pdbx_description
1 polymer ?
#
loop_
_entity_poly.entity_id
_entity_poly.type
_entity_poly.pdbx_seq_one_letter_code
_entity_poly.pdbx_strand_id
1 'polypeptide(L)'
;MDMARGPGEQRGEDDRDGIGGETVAIGTDERRMQVRAYNHWIALLRGQSCPAIADLDPAGIADFGPYSVLLDFTAGVADPAIRFLGHALRTECGASDSITRLSEVPARSLLSRLTDHYLQIIANRAPIGFEAEFTGTRGFPMMYRGILMPFSSDGEAIDYLYGVINWKEVVDAATQSQLLAELEESRRVTPRPTPGAAVWADGPSAGLSDLSTDADTLADRLATARTAADSARLAGGGAPGALVEALAQAHDLVIAAGREPAVFAALLDDAGMPPVTDTPVESVARLVFGGARLADHVALLGAARRHGVAEGGFGAWVAAHPGGLPALVADAAPPPSPTDHARMAQAVATVPIAPGDDEFVLLLARAAGSGSVAVLGRVDGDPATLTRAIAQLAA
;
A
#
# COMPACT_ATOMS: atom_id res chain seq x y z
N MET A 1 -36.26 -38.42 58.34
CA MET A 1 -35.17 -39.41 58.35
C MET A 1 -34.41 -39.23 57.05
N ASP A 2 -33.09 -39.39 57.14
CA ASP A 2 -32.01 -39.16 56.16
C ASP A 2 -31.68 -37.70 55.80
N MET A 3 -30.58 -37.10 56.27
CA MET A 3 -29.13 -37.41 56.21
C MET A 3 -28.48 -37.13 54.85
N ALA A 4 -27.60 -36.12 54.89
CA ALA A 4 -26.23 -36.11 54.37
C ALA A 4 -25.92 -35.63 52.92
N ARG A 5 -24.90 -34.75 52.91
CA ARG A 5 -23.84 -34.47 51.91
C ARG A 5 -23.98 -33.24 50.98
N GLY A 6 -23.18 -32.20 51.28
CA GLY A 6 -22.27 -31.61 50.26
C GLY A 6 -21.02 -32.50 50.09
N PRO A 7 -19.99 -32.16 49.27
CA PRO A 7 -19.60 -30.86 48.71
C PRO A 7 -19.38 -30.88 47.18
N GLY A 8 -18.86 -29.79 46.61
CA GLY A 8 -18.85 -29.50 45.17
C GLY A 8 -17.82 -30.22 44.29
N GLU A 9 -17.89 -29.91 43.00
CA GLU A 9 -16.87 -30.24 42.00
C GLU A 9 -16.90 -29.20 40.87
N GLN A 10 -15.74 -28.59 40.65
CA GLN A 10 -15.40 -27.73 39.53
C GLN A 10 -15.23 -28.54 38.24
N ARG A 11 -15.61 -27.92 37.12
CA ARG A 11 -15.12 -28.21 35.76
C ARG A 11 -15.23 -26.86 35.03
N GLY A 12 -14.17 -26.18 34.61
CA GLY A 12 -12.95 -26.65 33.98
C GLY A 12 -12.99 -26.13 32.53
N GLU A 13 -12.27 -25.03 32.29
CA GLU A 13 -11.72 -24.51 31.02
C GLU A 13 -12.56 -24.58 29.72
N ASP A 14 -12.77 -23.41 29.09
CA ASP A 14 -11.89 -23.04 27.97
C ASP A 14 -11.97 -21.52 27.74
N ASP A 15 -11.01 -20.78 28.31
CA ASP A 15 -10.65 -19.45 27.85
C ASP A 15 -10.10 -19.60 26.43
N ARG A 16 -10.92 -19.31 25.42
CA ARG A 16 -10.43 -18.98 24.09
C ARG A 16 -10.72 -17.52 23.83
N ASP A 17 -9.85 -16.69 24.40
CA ASP A 17 -9.54 -15.38 23.86
C ASP A 17 -9.23 -15.56 22.36
N GLY A 18 -10.23 -15.27 21.53
CA GLY A 18 -10.06 -15.14 20.09
C GLY A 18 -9.16 -13.93 19.86
N ILE A 19 -7.90 -14.19 19.55
CA ILE A 19 -6.89 -13.19 19.20
C ILE A 19 -7.46 -12.32 18.07
N GLY A 20 -7.89 -11.12 18.45
CA GLY A 20 -8.22 -10.05 17.52
C GLY A 20 -6.95 -9.61 16.80
N GLY A 21 -6.77 -10.09 15.58
CA GLY A 21 -5.82 -9.50 14.65
C GLY A 21 -6.40 -8.19 14.13
N GLU A 22 -6.00 -7.07 14.74
CA GLU A 22 -6.31 -5.72 14.29
C GLU A 22 -5.94 -5.56 12.80
N THR A 23 -6.91 -5.16 11.97
CA THR A 23 -6.67 -4.83 10.56
C THR A 23 -6.61 -3.32 10.41
N VAL A 24 -5.40 -2.77 10.49
CA VAL A 24 -5.11 -1.35 10.27
C VAL A 24 -4.91 -1.06 8.77
N ALA A 25 -5.42 0.09 8.31
CA ALA A 25 -5.36 0.63 6.96
C ALA A 25 -3.95 1.18 6.60
N ILE A 26 -3.37 0.80 5.45
CA ILE A 26 -1.92 1.00 5.11
C ILE A 26 -1.70 1.19 3.57
N GLY A 27 -0.61 1.85 3.19
CA GLY A 27 -0.33 2.42 1.85
C GLY A 27 0.01 1.46 0.69
N THR A 28 0.16 2.06 -0.50
CA THR A 28 -0.36 1.57 -1.79
C THR A 28 0.59 0.81 -2.72
N ASP A 29 1.88 0.64 -2.41
CA ASP A 29 2.81 -0.04 -3.34
C ASP A 29 3.46 -1.30 -2.75
N GLU A 30 3.90 -1.24 -1.49
CA GLU A 30 4.45 -2.38 -0.73
C GLU A 30 3.39 -3.47 -0.47
N ARG A 31 2.12 -3.07 -0.30
CA ARG A 31 0.96 -3.98 -0.22
C ARG A 31 0.78 -4.82 -1.48
N ARG A 32 1.20 -4.32 -2.65
CA ARG A 32 0.96 -5.05 -3.90
C ARG A 32 1.82 -6.30 -3.98
N MET A 33 3.02 -6.34 -3.38
CA MET A 33 3.88 -7.52 -3.47
C MET A 33 3.32 -8.71 -2.68
N GLN A 34 2.93 -8.51 -1.41
CA GLN A 34 2.37 -9.59 -0.57
C GLN A 34 1.01 -10.03 -1.05
N VAL A 35 0.17 -9.09 -1.48
CA VAL A 35 -1.15 -9.43 -2.06
C VAL A 35 -0.95 -10.22 -3.36
N ARG A 36 0.01 -9.86 -4.22
CA ARG A 36 0.34 -10.66 -5.41
C ARG A 36 0.87 -12.05 -5.04
N ALA A 37 1.75 -12.16 -4.05
CA ALA A 37 2.26 -13.43 -3.56
C ALA A 37 1.13 -14.32 -2.99
N TYR A 38 0.22 -13.74 -2.22
CA TYR A 38 -0.96 -14.41 -1.68
C TYR A 38 -1.93 -14.85 -2.78
N ASN A 39 -2.22 -13.99 -3.76
CA ASN A 39 -3.08 -14.32 -4.89
C ASN A 39 -2.47 -15.43 -5.75
N HIS A 40 -1.14 -15.42 -5.93
CA HIS A 40 -0.42 -16.52 -6.58
C HIS A 40 -0.59 -17.82 -5.81
N TRP A 41 -0.44 -17.80 -4.48
CA TRP A 41 -0.67 -18.97 -3.63
C TRP A 41 -2.11 -19.49 -3.70
N ILE A 42 -3.12 -18.60 -3.65
CA ILE A 42 -4.53 -18.97 -3.84
C ILE A 42 -4.74 -19.66 -5.19
N ALA A 43 -4.15 -19.12 -6.26
CA ALA A 43 -4.29 -19.71 -7.60
C ALA A 43 -3.74 -21.15 -7.68
N LEU A 44 -2.79 -21.50 -6.81
CA LEU A 44 -2.22 -22.84 -6.71
C LEU A 44 -3.06 -23.82 -5.88
N LEU A 45 -4.03 -23.35 -5.08
CA LEU A 45 -4.86 -24.24 -4.24
C LEU A 45 -5.66 -25.24 -5.08
N ARG A 46 -6.17 -24.85 -6.26
CA ARG A 46 -6.98 -25.70 -7.15
C ARG A 46 -8.10 -26.49 -6.42
N GLY A 47 -8.66 -25.92 -5.34
CA GLY A 47 -9.69 -26.56 -4.50
C GLY A 47 -9.18 -27.46 -3.36
N GLN A 48 -7.87 -27.53 -3.14
CA GLN A 48 -7.23 -28.18 -1.99
C GLN A 48 -7.07 -27.19 -0.83
N SER A 49 -6.90 -27.69 0.40
CA SER A 49 -6.64 -26.87 1.61
C SER A 49 -5.22 -26.28 1.66
N CYS A 50 -4.28 -26.89 0.93
CA CYS A 50 -2.89 -26.47 0.85
C CYS A 50 -2.35 -26.76 -0.57
N PRO A 51 -1.59 -25.86 -1.20
CA PRO A 51 -1.05 -26.12 -2.54
C PRO A 51 0.08 -27.15 -2.51
N ALA A 52 0.22 -27.88 -3.62
CA ALA A 52 1.32 -28.81 -3.81
C ALA A 52 2.64 -28.05 -4.07
N ILE A 53 3.71 -28.45 -3.40
CA ILE A 53 5.04 -27.84 -3.61
C ILE A 53 5.55 -28.01 -5.04
N ALA A 54 5.13 -29.08 -5.74
CA ALA A 54 5.52 -29.34 -7.12
C ALA A 54 5.00 -28.30 -8.12
N ASP A 55 3.94 -27.57 -7.77
CA ASP A 55 3.38 -26.50 -8.63
C ASP A 55 4.09 -25.14 -8.40
N LEU A 56 4.98 -25.02 -7.41
CA LEU A 56 5.72 -23.80 -7.12
C LEU A 56 7.04 -23.75 -7.87
N ASP A 57 7.25 -22.70 -8.68
CA ASP A 57 8.56 -22.34 -9.24
C ASP A 57 9.02 -20.99 -8.66
N PRO A 58 9.84 -20.98 -7.59
CA PRO A 58 10.29 -19.74 -6.95
C PRO A 58 11.17 -18.86 -7.85
N ALA A 59 11.93 -19.47 -8.77
CA ALA A 59 12.92 -18.77 -9.60
C ALA A 59 12.28 -18.12 -10.84
N GLY A 60 11.20 -18.72 -11.35
CA GLY A 60 10.44 -18.21 -12.49
C GLY A 60 9.56 -16.99 -12.19
N ILE A 61 9.36 -16.64 -10.91
CA ILE A 61 8.46 -15.54 -10.52
C ILE A 61 9.21 -14.21 -10.49
N ALA A 62 9.16 -13.47 -11.60
CA ALA A 62 9.87 -12.19 -11.76
C ALA A 62 9.47 -11.12 -10.72
N ASP A 63 8.20 -11.09 -10.32
CA ASP A 63 7.63 -10.00 -9.49
C ASP A 63 8.09 -9.99 -8.03
N PHE A 64 8.42 -11.15 -7.46
CA PHE A 64 8.77 -11.29 -6.04
C PHE A 64 9.74 -12.42 -5.72
N GLY A 65 10.17 -13.21 -6.71
CA GLY A 65 11.21 -14.23 -6.55
C GLY A 65 12.53 -13.71 -5.97
N PRO A 66 13.02 -12.50 -6.33
CA PRO A 66 14.22 -11.93 -5.71
C PRO A 66 14.08 -11.67 -4.19
N TYR A 67 12.85 -11.52 -3.70
CA TYR A 67 12.47 -11.16 -2.35
C TYR A 67 11.89 -12.35 -1.56
N SER A 68 12.02 -13.57 -2.08
CA SER A 68 11.39 -14.75 -1.51
C SER A 68 12.36 -15.77 -0.94
N VAL A 69 11.85 -16.64 -0.08
CA VAL A 69 12.56 -17.76 0.54
C VAL A 69 11.68 -19.00 0.53
N LEU A 70 12.27 -20.16 0.31
CA LEU A 70 11.60 -21.46 0.46
C LEU A 70 12.30 -22.26 1.56
N LEU A 71 11.54 -22.58 2.60
CA LEU A 71 11.97 -23.39 3.73
C LEU A 71 11.38 -24.80 3.61
N ASP A 72 12.22 -25.80 3.90
CA ASP A 72 11.92 -27.23 3.85
C ASP A 72 12.04 -27.82 5.25
N PHE A 73 10.91 -28.33 5.74
CA PHE A 73 10.70 -28.87 7.08
C PHE A 73 10.68 -30.40 7.11
N THR A 74 10.92 -31.07 5.97
CA THR A 74 10.88 -32.54 5.86
C THR A 74 11.83 -33.25 6.83
N ALA A 75 12.96 -32.60 7.16
CA ALA A 75 13.97 -33.11 8.10
C ALA A 75 13.73 -32.69 9.57
N GLY A 76 12.65 -31.96 9.86
CA GLY A 76 12.28 -31.51 11.19
C GLY A 76 12.09 -29.99 11.30
N VAL A 77 11.32 -29.57 12.32
CA VAL A 77 10.91 -28.16 12.48
C VAL A 77 11.96 -27.24 13.08
N ALA A 78 12.93 -27.77 13.83
CA ALA A 78 13.85 -26.95 14.62
C ALA A 78 14.91 -26.20 13.80
N ASP A 79 15.36 -26.78 12.69
CA ASP A 79 16.38 -26.20 11.79
C ASP A 79 16.06 -26.57 10.33
N PRO A 80 15.06 -25.90 9.72
CA PRO A 80 14.66 -26.18 8.35
C PRO A 80 15.76 -25.84 7.35
N ALA A 81 15.77 -26.57 6.24
CA ALA A 81 16.68 -26.31 5.13
C ALA A 81 16.14 -25.16 4.25
N ILE A 82 17.03 -24.32 3.74
CA ILE A 82 16.69 -23.25 2.80
C ILE A 82 16.89 -23.80 1.38
N ARG A 83 15.79 -24.12 0.70
CA ARG A 83 15.80 -24.68 -0.67
C ARG A 83 15.92 -23.61 -1.73
N PHE A 84 15.40 -22.43 -1.45
CA PHE A 84 15.50 -21.28 -2.33
C PHE A 84 15.68 -20.03 -1.49
N LEU A 85 16.55 -19.14 -1.94
CA LEU A 85 16.73 -17.82 -1.36
C LEU A 85 16.94 -16.82 -2.50
N GLY A 86 16.02 -15.87 -2.60
CA GLY A 86 16.06 -14.79 -3.57
C GLY A 86 17.31 -13.92 -3.41
N HIS A 87 17.81 -13.39 -4.52
CA HIS A 87 19.09 -12.66 -4.54
C HIS A 87 19.07 -11.37 -3.68
N ALA A 88 17.93 -10.66 -3.60
CA ALA A 88 17.82 -9.46 -2.78
C ALA A 88 17.91 -9.81 -1.30
N LEU A 89 17.20 -10.86 -0.86
CA LEU A 89 17.29 -11.34 0.53
C LEU A 89 18.67 -11.89 0.87
N ARG A 90 19.30 -12.64 -0.05
CA ARG A 90 20.67 -13.12 0.14
C ARG A 90 21.65 -11.98 0.37
N THR A 91 21.52 -10.91 -0.40
CA THR A 91 22.36 -9.71 -0.28
C THR A 91 22.12 -9.00 1.05
N GLU A 92 20.87 -8.86 1.49
CA GLU A 92 20.53 -8.24 2.79
C GLU A 92 21.10 -9.03 3.96
N CYS A 93 20.96 -10.35 3.94
CA CYS A 93 21.47 -11.21 5.01
C CYS A 93 23.00 -11.20 5.11
N GLY A 94 23.71 -10.62 4.14
CA GLY A 94 25.18 -10.50 4.15
C GLY A 94 25.90 -11.85 4.16
N ALA A 95 25.21 -12.90 3.74
CA ALA A 95 25.69 -14.25 3.88
C ALA A 95 26.50 -14.70 2.66
N SER A 96 27.58 -15.43 2.92
CA SER A 96 28.36 -16.13 1.90
C SER A 96 27.47 -17.04 1.05
N ASP A 97 27.88 -17.30 -0.20
CA ASP A 97 27.09 -17.91 -1.30
C ASP A 97 26.42 -19.28 -1.03
N SER A 98 26.52 -19.84 0.17
CA SER A 98 25.99 -21.17 0.51
C SER A 98 25.30 -21.23 1.88
N ILE A 99 24.33 -20.34 2.16
CA ILE A 99 23.38 -20.67 3.24
C ILE A 99 22.51 -21.83 2.76
N THR A 100 22.56 -22.94 3.49
CA THR A 100 21.73 -24.13 3.25
C THR A 100 20.75 -24.41 4.38
N ARG A 101 20.99 -23.87 5.57
CA ARG A 101 20.17 -24.08 6.77
C ARG A 101 19.80 -22.78 7.44
N LEU A 102 18.67 -22.78 8.14
CA LEU A 102 18.23 -21.60 8.88
C LEU A 102 19.19 -21.21 10.00
N SER A 103 19.82 -22.19 10.67
CA SER A 103 20.83 -21.94 11.72
C SER A 103 22.09 -21.18 11.24
N GLU A 104 22.37 -21.21 9.94
CA GLU A 104 23.50 -20.49 9.32
C GLU A 104 23.17 -19.02 9.03
N VAL A 105 21.89 -18.64 9.14
CA VAL A 105 21.42 -17.28 8.92
C VAL A 105 21.89 -16.38 10.07
N PRO A 106 22.54 -15.23 9.79
CA PRO A 106 22.98 -14.31 10.84
C PRO A 106 21.84 -13.87 11.76
N ALA A 107 22.11 -13.88 13.06
CA ALA A 107 21.21 -13.30 14.05
C ALA A 107 20.99 -11.82 13.73
N ARG A 108 19.73 -11.35 13.77
CA ARG A 108 19.29 -10.00 13.38
C ARG A 108 19.26 -9.71 11.87
N SER A 109 19.16 -10.74 11.03
CA SER A 109 18.76 -10.58 9.62
C SER A 109 17.23 -10.66 9.47
N LEU A 110 16.71 -10.23 8.31
CA LEU A 110 15.28 -10.36 7.99
C LEU A 110 14.79 -11.82 8.06
N LEU A 111 15.58 -12.75 7.53
CA LEU A 111 15.25 -14.18 7.54
C LEU A 111 15.10 -14.74 8.96
N SER A 112 15.99 -14.36 9.88
CA SER A 112 15.92 -14.80 11.29
C SER A 112 14.65 -14.34 11.99
N ARG A 113 14.01 -13.26 11.54
CA ARG A 113 12.75 -12.76 12.11
C ARG A 113 11.52 -13.42 11.48
N LEU A 114 11.56 -13.67 10.17
CA LEU A 114 10.53 -14.44 9.48
C LEU A 114 10.30 -15.79 10.16
N THR A 115 11.36 -16.37 10.74
CA THR A 115 11.28 -17.68 11.38
C THR A 115 10.79 -17.70 12.82
N ASP A 116 10.51 -16.55 13.44
CA ASP A 116 9.88 -16.53 14.75
C ASP A 116 8.42 -17.02 14.71
N HIS A 117 7.79 -16.94 13.54
CA HIS A 117 6.36 -17.17 13.38
C HIS A 117 5.99 -18.47 12.67
N TYR A 118 6.96 -19.25 12.15
CA TYR A 118 6.64 -20.43 11.33
C TYR A 118 5.88 -21.52 12.10
N LEU A 119 6.13 -21.67 13.41
CA LEU A 119 5.42 -22.65 14.25
C LEU A 119 3.92 -22.36 14.30
N GLN A 120 3.53 -21.08 14.29
CA GLN A 120 2.12 -20.68 14.28
C GLN A 120 1.45 -21.01 12.94
N ILE A 121 2.21 -20.96 11.84
CA ILE A 121 1.71 -21.30 10.50
C ILE A 121 1.47 -22.79 10.36
N ILE A 122 2.42 -23.60 10.84
CA ILE A 122 2.28 -25.07 10.85
C ILE A 122 1.05 -25.47 11.69
N ALA A 123 0.83 -24.80 12.82
CA ALA A 123 -0.33 -25.05 13.68
C ALA A 123 -1.67 -24.65 13.02
N ASN A 124 -1.74 -23.47 12.41
CA ASN A 124 -3.00 -22.91 11.90
C ASN A 124 -3.31 -23.30 10.44
N ARG A 125 -2.34 -23.84 9.73
CA ARG A 125 -2.44 -24.24 8.31
C ARG A 125 -2.92 -23.13 7.37
N ALA A 126 -2.57 -21.90 7.70
CA ALA A 126 -3.02 -20.72 6.97
C ALA A 126 -1.83 -19.77 6.72
N PRO A 127 -1.82 -19.05 5.59
CA PRO A 127 -0.86 -17.97 5.38
C PRO A 127 -0.89 -16.92 6.50
N ILE A 128 0.27 -16.45 6.91
CA ILE A 128 0.41 -15.38 7.92
C ILE A 128 1.19 -14.22 7.32
N GLY A 129 0.57 -13.04 7.32
CA GLY A 129 1.24 -11.78 7.07
C GLY A 129 1.79 -11.19 8.37
N PHE A 130 2.97 -10.58 8.31
CA PHE A 130 3.58 -9.90 9.45
C PHE A 130 4.24 -8.59 9.01
N GLU A 131 4.29 -7.63 9.94
CA GLU A 131 4.90 -6.32 9.78
C GLU A 131 5.61 -5.97 11.08
N ALA A 132 6.86 -5.58 11.00
CA ALA A 132 7.62 -5.19 12.19
C ALA A 132 8.75 -4.22 11.84
N GLU A 133 9.21 -3.53 12.87
CA GLU A 133 10.37 -2.66 12.82
C GLU A 133 11.52 -3.33 13.57
N PHE A 134 12.73 -3.26 13.02
CA PHE A 134 13.92 -3.70 13.72
C PHE A 134 15.14 -2.89 13.32
N THR A 135 16.14 -2.84 14.19
CA THR A 135 17.43 -2.23 13.84
C THR A 135 18.27 -3.24 13.07
N GLY A 136 18.59 -2.92 11.82
CA GLY A 136 19.41 -3.74 10.95
C GLY A 136 20.85 -3.89 11.46
N THR A 137 21.61 -4.79 10.82
CA THR A 137 23.03 -5.01 11.11
C THR A 137 23.90 -3.75 10.92
N ARG A 138 23.43 -2.80 10.11
CA ARG A 138 24.07 -1.48 9.89
C ARG A 138 23.64 -0.39 10.88
N GLY A 139 22.81 -0.71 11.87
CA GLY A 139 22.40 0.21 12.94
C GLY A 139 21.22 1.11 12.61
N PHE A 140 20.66 1.03 11.40
CA PHE A 140 19.48 1.80 10.99
C PHE A 140 18.17 1.09 11.32
N PRO A 141 17.12 1.81 11.71
CA PRO A 141 15.78 1.25 11.80
C PRO A 141 15.30 0.83 10.41
N MET A 142 14.85 -0.41 10.30
CA MET A 142 14.30 -1.00 9.09
C MET A 142 12.88 -1.47 9.38
N MET A 143 11.95 -1.05 8.53
CA MET A 143 10.60 -1.59 8.53
C MET A 143 10.55 -2.70 7.50
N TYR A 144 10.04 -3.86 7.90
CA TYR A 144 9.84 -4.96 6.97
C TYR A 144 8.44 -5.52 7.10
N ARG A 145 7.98 -6.04 5.97
CA ARG A 145 6.67 -6.63 5.84
C ARG A 145 6.81 -7.90 5.02
N GLY A 146 6.23 -8.98 5.50
CA GLY A 146 6.29 -10.26 4.81
C GLY A 146 5.01 -11.05 4.90
N ILE A 147 4.91 -12.06 4.06
CA ILE A 147 3.89 -13.09 4.14
C ILE A 147 4.58 -14.45 4.03
N LEU A 148 4.18 -15.39 4.88
CA LEU A 148 4.57 -16.78 4.82
C LEU A 148 3.36 -17.63 4.46
N MET A 149 3.56 -18.58 3.56
CA MET A 149 2.50 -19.38 2.97
C MET A 149 2.87 -20.87 3.02
N PRO A 150 1.97 -21.74 3.51
CA PRO A 150 2.23 -23.17 3.60
C PRO A 150 2.09 -23.89 2.26
N PHE A 151 2.96 -24.88 2.06
CA PHE A 151 2.94 -25.81 0.95
C PHE A 151 3.07 -27.23 1.50
N SER A 152 2.48 -28.18 0.79
CA SER A 152 2.46 -29.58 1.15
C SER A 152 3.04 -30.44 0.03
N SER A 153 3.69 -31.54 0.37
CA SER A 153 4.11 -32.54 -0.61
C SER A 153 3.03 -33.60 -0.88
N ASP A 154 2.17 -33.86 0.09
CA ASP A 154 1.16 -34.94 0.08
C ASP A 154 -0.29 -34.45 0.23
N GLY A 155 -0.48 -33.15 0.48
CA GLY A 155 -1.76 -32.51 0.77
C GLY A 155 -2.19 -32.57 2.25
N GLU A 156 -1.47 -33.33 3.09
CA GLU A 156 -1.86 -33.67 4.46
C GLU A 156 -0.93 -33.05 5.50
N ALA A 157 0.37 -32.91 5.24
CA ALA A 157 1.36 -32.29 6.13
C ALA A 157 1.92 -30.98 5.53
N ILE A 158 2.24 -29.99 6.38
CA ILE A 158 2.91 -28.77 5.92
C ILE A 158 4.41 -29.02 6.01
N ASP A 159 5.00 -29.38 4.87
CA ASP A 159 6.42 -29.72 4.77
C ASP A 159 7.25 -28.54 4.26
N TYR A 160 6.61 -27.53 3.68
CA TYR A 160 7.29 -26.39 3.07
C TYR A 160 6.62 -25.06 3.44
N LEU A 161 7.44 -24.03 3.62
CA LEU A 161 6.95 -22.65 3.72
C LEU A 161 7.62 -21.78 2.68
N TYR A 162 6.80 -21.07 1.92
CA TYR A 162 7.25 -20.06 1.00
C TYR A 162 6.98 -18.68 1.60
N GLY A 163 8.05 -17.91 1.79
CA GLY A 163 8.01 -16.56 2.35
C GLY A 163 8.35 -15.52 1.30
N VAL A 164 7.67 -14.37 1.36
CA VAL A 164 8.05 -13.17 0.59
C VAL A 164 8.20 -12.01 1.57
N ILE A 165 9.32 -11.29 1.52
CA ILE A 165 9.61 -10.17 2.42
C ILE A 165 10.05 -8.96 1.62
N ASN A 166 9.44 -7.82 1.90
CA ASN A 166 9.94 -6.53 1.46
C ASN A 166 10.37 -5.69 2.66
N TRP A 167 11.38 -4.86 2.51
CA TRP A 167 11.91 -4.03 3.58
C TRP A 167 12.29 -2.64 3.08
N LYS A 168 12.22 -1.67 3.99
CA LYS A 168 12.64 -0.30 3.76
C LYS A 168 13.53 0.15 4.91
N GLU A 169 14.74 0.56 4.56
CA GLU A 169 15.66 1.17 5.50
C GLU A 169 15.25 2.63 5.71
N VAL A 170 14.96 2.99 6.96
CA VAL A 170 14.72 4.38 7.35
C VAL A 170 16.07 4.94 7.75
N VAL A 171 16.75 5.56 6.78
CA VAL A 171 17.96 6.34 7.08
C VAL A 171 17.51 7.59 7.80
N ASP A 172 17.86 7.72 9.08
CA ASP A 172 17.60 8.94 9.84
C ASP A 172 18.26 10.12 9.12
N ALA A 173 17.46 11.17 8.87
CA ALA A 173 17.89 12.40 8.21
C ALA A 173 19.07 13.05 8.97
N ALA A 174 19.18 12.82 10.28
CA ALA A 174 20.32 13.27 11.08
C ALA A 174 21.63 12.54 10.70
N THR A 175 21.59 11.23 10.46
CA THR A 175 22.79 10.46 10.09
C THR A 175 23.19 10.68 8.64
N GLN A 176 22.24 10.86 7.72
CA GLN A 176 22.54 11.26 6.35
C GLN A 176 23.23 12.64 6.32
N SER A 177 22.80 13.56 7.18
CA SER A 177 23.46 14.86 7.38
C SER A 177 24.88 14.72 7.92
N GLN A 178 25.11 13.79 8.85
CA GLN A 178 26.41 13.55 9.48
C GLN A 178 27.39 12.88 8.51
N LEU A 179 26.93 11.89 7.74
CA LEU A 179 27.70 11.24 6.67
C LEU A 179 28.04 12.22 5.54
N LEU A 180 27.09 13.05 5.11
CA LEU A 180 27.33 14.10 4.12
C LEU A 180 28.31 15.16 4.65
N ALA A 181 28.24 15.51 5.93
CA ALA A 181 29.19 16.42 6.56
C ALA A 181 30.60 15.82 6.61
N GLU A 182 30.76 14.53 6.96
CA GLU A 182 32.06 13.83 6.97
C GLU A 182 32.65 13.67 5.55
N LEU A 183 31.80 13.42 4.54
CA LEU A 183 32.20 13.37 3.13
C LEU A 183 32.63 14.74 2.60
N GLU A 184 31.92 15.80 2.97
CA GLU A 184 32.27 17.18 2.62
C GLU A 184 33.57 17.63 3.31
N GLU A 185 33.79 17.24 4.57
CA GLU A 185 35.03 17.49 5.31
C GLU A 185 36.22 16.78 4.62
N SER A 186 36.05 15.51 4.21
CA SER A 186 37.06 14.75 3.46
C SER A 186 37.33 15.34 2.08
N ARG A 187 36.29 15.86 1.40
CA ARG A 187 36.41 16.53 0.11
C ARG A 187 37.18 17.86 0.20
N ARG A 188 37.06 18.60 1.32
CA ARG A 188 37.85 19.83 1.56
C ARG A 188 39.33 19.57 1.78
N VAL A 189 39.70 18.40 2.30
CA VAL A 189 41.11 18.04 2.60
C VAL A 189 41.85 17.53 1.35
N THR A 190 41.14 17.24 0.25
CA THR A 190 41.78 16.86 -1.02
C THR A 190 42.19 18.12 -1.81
N PRO A 191 43.49 18.34 -2.09
CA PRO A 191 43.93 19.53 -2.82
C PRO A 191 43.36 19.54 -4.24
N ARG A 192 42.65 20.62 -4.58
CA ARG A 192 42.05 20.85 -5.90
C ARG A 192 43.18 21.05 -6.94
N PRO A 193 43.23 20.27 -8.03
CA PRO A 193 44.19 20.52 -9.10
C PRO A 193 43.91 21.89 -9.73
N THR A 194 44.96 22.69 -9.89
CA THR A 194 44.91 24.06 -10.40
C THR A 194 44.41 24.05 -11.85
N PRO A 195 43.34 24.79 -12.21
CA PRO A 195 42.91 24.88 -13.59
C PRO A 195 43.90 25.75 -14.38
N GLY A 196 44.57 25.16 -15.36
CA GLY A 196 45.24 25.90 -16.43
C GLY A 196 44.22 26.65 -17.28
N ALA A 197 44.53 27.90 -17.60
CA ALA A 197 43.67 28.81 -18.36
C ALA A 197 43.45 28.39 -19.83
N ALA A 198 42.21 28.51 -20.30
CA ALA A 198 41.78 28.81 -21.67
C ALA A 198 40.31 29.28 -21.56
N VAL A 199 39.92 30.55 -21.76
CA VAL A 199 39.97 31.40 -22.96
C VAL A 199 39.35 30.73 -24.20
N TRP A 200 38.02 30.68 -24.24
CA TRP A 200 37.12 30.70 -25.41
C TRP A 200 35.75 31.18 -24.86
N ALA A 201 35.41 32.48 -24.91
CA ALA A 201 34.89 33.26 -26.04
C ALA A 201 33.39 33.01 -26.33
N ASP A 202 32.67 34.13 -26.41
CA ASP A 202 31.22 34.31 -26.56
C ASP A 202 30.54 33.45 -27.65
N GLY A 203 29.34 32.97 -27.34
CA GLY A 203 28.42 32.32 -28.28
C GLY A 203 27.17 33.18 -28.55
N PRO A 204 26.61 33.20 -29.78
CA PRO A 204 25.58 34.14 -30.21
C PRO A 204 24.19 33.68 -29.79
N SER A 205 23.85 33.83 -28.51
CA SER A 205 22.48 33.57 -28.02
C SER A 205 21.97 34.64 -27.04
N ALA A 206 22.50 35.85 -27.13
CA ALA A 206 22.06 37.00 -26.33
C ALA A 206 20.85 37.74 -26.93
N GLY A 207 19.93 37.02 -27.60
CA GLY A 207 18.87 37.64 -28.39
C GLY A 207 17.58 36.82 -28.51
N LEU A 208 17.04 36.33 -27.40
CA LEU A 208 15.65 35.84 -27.30
C LEU A 208 15.03 36.18 -25.93
N SER A 209 15.30 37.39 -25.41
CA SER A 209 14.73 37.88 -24.14
C SER A 209 13.71 39.00 -24.38
N ASP A 210 12.79 38.80 -25.34
CA ASP A 210 11.66 39.72 -25.53
C ASP A 210 10.45 39.01 -26.17
N LEU A 211 9.78 38.16 -25.40
CA LEU A 211 8.37 37.78 -25.58
C LEU A 211 7.77 37.51 -24.20
N SER A 212 7.63 38.56 -23.41
CA SER A 212 6.81 38.54 -22.20
C SER A 212 5.86 39.72 -22.26
N THR A 213 4.62 39.51 -22.71
CA THR A 213 3.42 39.97 -21.98
C THR A 213 2.15 39.30 -22.53
N ASP A 214 1.27 38.94 -21.59
CA ASP A 214 -0.16 38.60 -21.72
C ASP A 214 -0.58 37.18 -22.11
N ALA A 215 -0.45 36.25 -21.17
CA ALA A 215 -1.58 35.67 -20.42
C ALA A 215 -1.08 34.50 -19.55
N ASP A 216 -1.49 34.43 -18.28
CA ASP A 216 -1.48 33.17 -17.52
C ASP A 216 -2.45 32.18 -18.20
N THR A 217 -2.08 31.62 -19.35
CA THR A 217 -2.96 30.69 -20.04
C THR A 217 -3.17 29.45 -19.19
N LEU A 218 -4.29 28.76 -19.40
CA LEU A 218 -4.55 27.51 -18.68
C LEU A 218 -3.45 26.46 -18.92
N ALA A 219 -2.78 26.51 -20.08
CA ALA A 219 -1.62 25.69 -20.40
C ALA A 219 -0.39 26.06 -19.56
N ASP A 220 -0.10 27.36 -19.39
CA ASP A 220 1.02 27.84 -18.56
C ASP A 220 0.80 27.52 -17.07
N ARG A 221 -0.44 27.67 -16.60
CA ARG A 221 -0.84 27.26 -15.24
C ARG A 221 -0.67 25.75 -15.04
N LEU A 222 -1.05 24.94 -16.04
CA LEU A 222 -0.83 23.49 -16.01
C LEU A 222 0.67 23.13 -16.00
N ALA A 223 1.48 23.80 -16.82
CA ALA A 223 2.93 23.59 -16.85
C ALA A 223 3.58 23.96 -15.49
N THR A 224 3.14 25.06 -14.88
CA THR A 224 3.58 25.50 -13.55
C THR A 224 3.19 24.48 -12.48
N ALA A 225 1.94 24.02 -12.46
CA ALA A 225 1.47 23.00 -11.52
C ALA A 225 2.23 21.67 -11.68
N ARG A 226 2.51 21.24 -12.91
CA ARG A 226 3.33 20.04 -13.19
C ARG A 226 4.76 20.19 -12.68
N THR A 227 5.38 21.34 -12.92
CA THR A 227 6.75 21.63 -12.44
C THR A 227 6.83 21.61 -10.92
N ALA A 228 5.82 22.17 -10.24
CA ALA A 228 5.71 22.11 -8.79
C ALA A 228 5.51 20.67 -8.29
N ALA A 229 4.67 19.88 -8.96
CA ALA A 229 4.45 18.47 -8.63
C ALA A 229 5.72 17.61 -8.85
N ASP A 230 6.48 17.84 -9.92
CA ASP A 230 7.77 17.19 -10.16
C ASP A 230 8.80 17.56 -9.09
N SER A 231 8.85 18.84 -8.71
CA SER A 231 9.73 19.31 -7.64
C SER A 231 9.38 18.65 -6.30
N ALA A 232 8.08 18.52 -5.99
CA ALA A 232 7.60 17.80 -4.81
C ALA A 232 7.95 16.30 -4.85
N ARG A 233 7.83 15.66 -6.02
CA ARG A 233 8.23 14.25 -6.21
C ARG A 233 9.73 14.06 -5.98
N LEU A 234 10.57 14.93 -6.56
CA LEU A 234 12.03 14.88 -6.43
C LEU A 234 12.50 15.17 -5.00
N ALA A 235 11.82 16.07 -4.28
CA ALA A 235 12.11 16.36 -2.88
C ALA A 235 11.69 15.23 -1.93
N GLY A 236 10.79 14.34 -2.37
CA GLY A 236 10.29 13.22 -1.57
C GLY A 236 9.55 13.68 -0.30
N GLY A 237 9.51 12.80 0.71
CA GLY A 237 8.83 13.08 1.99
C GLY A 237 9.51 14.16 2.86
N GLY A 238 10.68 14.67 2.47
CA GLY A 238 11.49 15.60 3.27
C GLY A 238 11.09 17.07 3.15
N ALA A 239 10.20 17.44 2.22
CA ALA A 239 9.79 18.82 2.00
C ALA A 239 8.26 18.94 1.88
N PRO A 240 7.51 18.89 3.01
CA PRO A 240 6.04 19.03 2.98
C PRO A 240 5.57 20.34 2.34
N GLY A 241 6.38 21.40 2.41
CA GLY A 241 6.10 22.67 1.73
C GLY A 241 6.04 22.56 0.19
N ALA A 242 6.85 21.69 -0.43
CA ALA A 242 6.83 21.50 -1.88
C ALA A 242 5.53 20.82 -2.35
N LEU A 243 5.02 19.86 -1.57
CA LEU A 243 3.72 19.23 -1.84
C LEU A 243 2.57 20.21 -1.64
N VAL A 244 2.61 21.04 -0.59
CA VAL A 244 1.60 22.08 -0.36
C VAL A 244 1.60 23.09 -1.50
N GLU A 245 2.76 23.50 -2.01
CA GLU A 245 2.87 24.39 -3.17
C GLU A 245 2.28 23.73 -4.42
N ALA A 246 2.62 22.47 -4.71
CA ALA A 246 2.05 21.75 -5.85
C ALA A 246 0.52 21.63 -5.78
N LEU A 247 -0.02 21.37 -4.59
CA LEU A 247 -1.46 21.34 -4.33
C LEU A 247 -2.12 22.72 -4.46
N ALA A 248 -1.41 23.79 -4.07
CA ALA A 248 -1.89 25.16 -4.24
C ALA A 248 -2.00 25.52 -5.73
N GLN A 249 -0.97 25.23 -6.52
CA GLN A 249 -0.99 25.44 -7.98
C GLN A 249 -2.09 24.61 -8.66
N ALA A 250 -2.30 23.36 -8.21
CA ALA A 250 -3.38 22.52 -8.72
C ALA A 250 -4.78 23.06 -8.35
N HIS A 251 -4.96 23.62 -7.15
CA HIS A 251 -6.23 24.24 -6.74
C HIS A 251 -6.55 25.48 -7.58
N ASP A 252 -5.55 26.34 -7.79
CA ASP A 252 -5.71 27.53 -8.64
C ASP A 252 -6.04 27.14 -10.09
N LEU A 253 -5.47 26.03 -10.57
CA LEU A 253 -5.82 25.44 -11.87
C LEU A 253 -7.25 24.90 -11.92
N VAL A 254 -7.75 24.28 -10.84
CA VAL A 254 -9.17 23.85 -10.73
C VAL A 254 -10.11 25.05 -10.85
N ILE A 255 -9.79 26.17 -10.18
CA ILE A 255 -10.58 27.40 -10.24
C ILE A 255 -10.56 27.97 -11.67
N ALA A 256 -9.38 28.05 -12.29
CA ALA A 256 -9.23 28.56 -13.66
C ALA A 256 -9.95 27.68 -14.69
N ALA A 257 -9.83 26.35 -14.58
CA ALA A 257 -10.51 25.39 -15.45
C ALA A 257 -12.05 25.54 -15.37
N GLY A 258 -12.59 25.90 -14.21
CA GLY A 258 -14.02 26.19 -14.04
C GLY A 258 -14.47 27.48 -14.73
N ARG A 259 -13.58 28.45 -14.94
CA ARG A 259 -13.87 29.71 -15.65
C ARG A 259 -13.77 29.55 -17.17
N GLU A 260 -12.92 28.64 -17.64
CA GLU A 260 -12.63 28.43 -19.08
C GLU A 260 -12.85 26.98 -19.52
N PRO A 261 -14.10 26.45 -19.44
CA PRO A 261 -14.37 25.03 -19.65
C PRO A 261 -14.04 24.54 -21.07
N ALA A 262 -14.19 25.39 -22.10
CA ALA A 262 -13.86 25.04 -23.48
C ALA A 262 -12.34 24.88 -23.70
N VAL A 263 -11.53 25.75 -23.07
CA VAL A 263 -10.06 25.69 -23.13
C VAL A 263 -9.58 24.47 -22.35
N PHE A 264 -10.17 24.19 -21.19
CA PHE A 264 -9.86 23.01 -20.42
C PHE A 264 -10.21 21.71 -21.16
N ALA A 265 -11.35 21.67 -21.86
CA ALA A 265 -11.72 20.51 -22.68
C ALA A 265 -10.69 20.22 -23.79
N ALA A 266 -10.13 21.26 -24.42
CA ALA A 266 -9.05 21.09 -25.40
C ALA A 266 -7.76 20.53 -24.79
N LEU A 267 -7.41 20.94 -23.56
CA LEU A 267 -6.27 20.36 -22.83
C LEU A 267 -6.47 18.88 -22.47
N LEU A 268 -7.71 18.48 -22.17
CA LEU A 268 -8.04 17.08 -21.90
C LEU A 268 -7.95 16.23 -23.16
N ASP A 269 -8.42 16.75 -24.29
CA ASP A 269 -8.33 16.08 -25.59
C ASP A 269 -6.87 15.84 -26.00
N ASP A 270 -6.01 16.86 -25.88
CA ASP A 270 -4.55 16.73 -26.12
C ASP A 270 -3.89 15.69 -25.20
N ALA A 271 -4.36 15.59 -23.95
CA ALA A 271 -3.90 14.58 -23.00
C ALA A 271 -4.53 13.18 -23.19
N GLY A 272 -5.42 13.00 -24.17
CA GLY A 272 -6.14 11.73 -24.40
C GLY A 272 -7.11 11.36 -23.27
N MET A 273 -7.60 12.35 -22.52
CA MET A 273 -8.51 12.16 -21.40
C MET A 273 -9.97 12.34 -21.81
N PRO A 274 -10.91 11.60 -21.21
CA PRO A 274 -12.33 11.77 -21.50
C PRO A 274 -12.80 13.18 -21.10
N PRO A 275 -13.79 13.74 -21.81
CA PRO A 275 -14.36 15.03 -21.46
C PRO A 275 -14.99 14.98 -20.07
N VAL A 276 -14.84 16.08 -19.32
CA VAL A 276 -15.37 16.19 -17.96
C VAL A 276 -16.87 16.43 -17.99
N THR A 277 -17.63 15.62 -17.26
CA THR A 277 -19.09 15.77 -17.09
C THR A 277 -19.49 16.49 -15.81
N ASP A 278 -18.55 16.77 -14.91
CA ASP A 278 -18.77 17.39 -13.60
C ASP A 278 -17.62 18.38 -13.29
N THR A 279 -17.20 18.52 -12.04
CA THR A 279 -16.21 19.50 -11.65
C THR A 279 -14.79 19.06 -12.01
N PRO A 280 -13.89 19.97 -12.42
CA PRO A 280 -12.61 19.61 -13.03
C PRO A 280 -11.57 19.04 -12.05
N VAL A 281 -11.94 18.78 -10.78
CA VAL A 281 -11.01 18.37 -9.71
C VAL A 281 -10.26 17.09 -10.06
N GLU A 282 -10.97 16.03 -10.46
CA GLU A 282 -10.32 14.76 -10.76
C GLU A 282 -9.41 14.87 -11.99
N SER A 283 -9.86 15.58 -13.01
CA SER A 283 -9.10 15.74 -14.25
C SER A 283 -7.84 16.58 -14.03
N VAL A 284 -7.94 17.67 -13.27
CA VAL A 284 -6.77 18.47 -12.88
C VAL A 284 -5.80 17.64 -12.03
N ALA A 285 -6.30 16.91 -11.03
CA ALA A 285 -5.46 16.07 -10.19
C ALA A 285 -4.69 15.03 -11.03
N ARG A 286 -5.35 14.42 -12.01
CA ARG A 286 -4.73 13.45 -12.93
C ARG A 286 -3.72 14.10 -13.87
N LEU A 287 -4.02 15.28 -14.41
CA LEU A 287 -3.12 16.03 -15.30
C LEU A 287 -1.84 16.49 -14.60
N VAL A 288 -1.92 16.85 -13.31
CA VAL A 288 -0.81 17.42 -12.52
C VAL A 288 0.00 16.34 -11.79
N PHE A 289 -0.68 15.41 -11.11
CA PHE A 289 -0.03 14.42 -10.23
C PHE A 289 0.05 13.01 -10.83
N GLY A 290 -0.68 12.74 -11.92
CA GLY A 290 -0.78 11.39 -12.48
C GLY A 290 -1.63 10.45 -11.61
N GLY A 291 -1.31 9.16 -11.62
CA GLY A 291 -2.09 8.13 -10.92
C GLY A 291 -1.70 7.89 -9.45
N ALA A 292 -0.54 8.37 -9.00
CA ALA A 292 -0.07 8.13 -7.64
C ALA A 292 -0.87 8.96 -6.63
N ARG A 293 -1.43 8.30 -5.61
CA ARG A 293 -2.27 8.93 -4.56
C ARG A 293 -3.39 9.83 -5.11
N LEU A 294 -3.91 9.52 -6.31
CA LEU A 294 -4.92 10.35 -6.98
C LEU A 294 -6.14 10.61 -6.09
N ALA A 295 -6.60 9.60 -5.33
CA ALA A 295 -7.71 9.74 -4.40
C ALA A 295 -7.47 10.82 -3.33
N ASP A 296 -6.27 10.87 -2.73
CA ASP A 296 -5.92 11.86 -1.70
C ASP A 296 -5.88 13.28 -2.30
N HIS A 297 -5.27 13.42 -3.49
CA HIS A 297 -5.21 14.71 -4.17
C HIS A 297 -6.62 15.22 -4.55
N VAL A 298 -7.48 14.33 -5.05
CA VAL A 298 -8.88 14.64 -5.37
C VAL A 298 -9.66 15.03 -4.11
N ALA A 299 -9.49 14.29 -3.02
CA ALA A 299 -10.13 14.57 -1.75
C ALA A 299 -9.75 15.97 -1.22
N LEU A 300 -8.45 16.29 -1.21
CA LEU A 300 -7.93 17.58 -0.75
C LEU A 300 -8.40 18.75 -1.62
N LEU A 301 -8.28 18.63 -2.94
CA LEU A 301 -8.74 19.67 -3.87
C LEU A 301 -10.26 19.86 -3.81
N GLY A 302 -11.01 18.77 -3.65
CA GLY A 302 -12.44 18.79 -3.42
C GLY A 302 -12.80 19.47 -2.10
N ALA A 303 -12.06 19.21 -1.02
CA ALA A 303 -12.26 19.84 0.28
C ALA A 303 -11.98 21.35 0.22
N ALA A 304 -10.85 21.77 -0.37
CA ALA A 304 -10.51 23.19 -0.55
C ALA A 304 -11.63 23.94 -1.30
N ARG A 305 -12.21 23.33 -2.34
CA ARG A 305 -13.36 23.88 -3.06
C ARG A 305 -14.62 23.97 -2.19
N ARG A 306 -14.96 22.92 -1.42
CA ARG A 306 -16.12 22.94 -0.51
C ARG A 306 -16.00 24.02 0.58
N HIS A 307 -14.77 24.26 1.05
CA HIS A 307 -14.47 25.31 2.02
C HIS A 307 -14.35 26.72 1.39
N GLY A 308 -14.53 26.85 0.08
CA GLY A 308 -14.50 28.14 -0.61
C GLY A 308 -13.11 28.80 -0.59
N VAL A 309 -12.04 28.01 -0.56
CA VAL A 309 -10.66 28.52 -0.59
C VAL A 309 -10.45 29.27 -1.91
N ALA A 310 -10.13 30.56 -1.82
CA ALA A 310 -9.88 31.42 -2.97
C ALA A 310 -8.53 31.08 -3.65
N GLU A 311 -8.35 31.59 -4.87
CA GLU A 311 -7.10 31.48 -5.63
C GLU A 311 -5.92 32.05 -4.81
N GLY A 312 -4.80 31.32 -4.76
CA GLY A 312 -3.66 31.62 -3.89
C GLY A 312 -3.88 31.37 -2.39
N GLY A 313 -5.08 30.94 -1.98
CA GLY A 313 -5.46 30.75 -0.58
C GLY A 313 -5.12 29.38 0.01
N PHE A 314 -4.72 28.40 -0.82
CA PHE A 314 -4.55 27.01 -0.39
C PHE A 314 -3.49 26.84 0.71
N GLY A 315 -2.32 27.46 0.56
CA GLY A 315 -1.24 27.36 1.56
C GLY A 315 -1.65 27.92 2.92
N ALA A 316 -2.34 29.07 2.94
CA ALA A 316 -2.86 29.67 4.17
C ALA A 316 -3.95 28.79 4.81
N TRP A 317 -4.80 28.16 3.99
CA TRP A 317 -5.81 27.22 4.46
C TRP A 317 -5.20 25.99 5.12
N VAL A 318 -4.17 25.38 4.52
CA VAL A 318 -3.42 24.27 5.14
C VAL A 318 -2.75 24.69 6.44
N ALA A 319 -2.13 25.88 6.47
CA ALA A 319 -1.46 26.40 7.66
C ALA A 319 -2.43 26.72 8.81
N ALA A 320 -3.67 27.09 8.48
CA ALA A 320 -4.72 27.37 9.46
C ALA A 320 -5.37 26.08 10.03
N HIS A 321 -5.21 24.93 9.36
CA HIS A 321 -5.80 23.68 9.80
C HIS A 321 -4.96 23.01 10.91
N PRO A 322 -5.53 22.73 12.09
CA PRO A 322 -4.80 22.03 13.15
C PRO A 322 -4.27 20.68 12.68
N GLY A 323 -2.97 20.45 12.84
CA GLY A 323 -2.31 19.23 12.35
C GLY A 323 -1.86 19.28 10.88
N GLY A 324 -2.04 20.41 10.19
CA GLY A 324 -1.51 20.67 8.85
C GLY A 324 -2.04 19.70 7.78
N LEU A 325 -1.24 19.50 6.73
CA LEU A 325 -1.64 18.68 5.58
C LEU A 325 -2.05 17.23 5.94
N PRO A 326 -1.36 16.49 6.83
CA PRO A 326 -1.75 15.12 7.19
C PRO A 326 -3.12 15.02 7.86
N ALA A 327 -3.43 15.91 8.81
CA ALA A 327 -4.74 15.95 9.46
C ALA A 327 -5.83 16.34 8.46
N LEU A 328 -5.51 17.28 7.57
CA LEU A 328 -6.43 17.71 6.54
C LEU A 328 -6.75 16.62 5.51
N VAL A 329 -5.80 15.73 5.18
CA VAL A 329 -6.06 14.55 4.33
C VAL A 329 -7.06 13.61 5.00
N ALA A 330 -6.91 13.37 6.30
CA ALA A 330 -7.84 12.54 7.05
C ALA A 330 -9.25 13.14 7.10
N ASP A 331 -9.36 14.45 7.31
CA ASP A 331 -10.65 15.18 7.32
C ASP A 331 -11.27 15.32 5.93
N ALA A 332 -10.44 15.37 4.88
CA ALA A 332 -10.89 15.53 3.49
C ALA A 332 -11.40 14.22 2.86
N ALA A 333 -11.10 13.07 3.46
CA ALA A 333 -11.53 11.76 2.98
C ALA A 333 -13.06 11.74 2.85
N PRO A 334 -13.62 11.38 1.67
CA PRO A 334 -15.06 11.26 1.54
C PRO A 334 -15.60 10.18 2.49
N PRO A 335 -16.85 10.30 2.98
CA PRO A 335 -17.47 9.22 3.73
C PRO A 335 -17.47 7.95 2.87
N PRO A 336 -17.23 6.77 3.47
CA PRO A 336 -17.22 5.52 2.74
C PRO A 336 -18.52 5.36 1.96
N SER A 337 -18.41 4.95 0.70
CA SER A 337 -19.60 4.68 -0.11
C SER A 337 -20.40 3.52 0.50
N PRO A 338 -21.71 3.39 0.23
CA PRO A 338 -22.49 2.22 0.67
C PRO A 338 -21.81 0.90 0.27
N THR A 339 -21.17 0.88 -0.90
CA THR A 339 -20.38 -0.25 -1.39
C THR A 339 -19.15 -0.53 -0.53
N ASP A 340 -18.47 0.50 -0.04
CA ASP A 340 -17.35 0.36 0.90
C ASP A 340 -17.83 -0.21 2.24
N HIS A 341 -18.99 0.23 2.72
CA HIS A 341 -19.61 -0.35 3.92
C HIS A 341 -19.96 -1.84 3.75
N ALA A 342 -20.56 -2.24 2.62
CA ALA A 342 -20.83 -3.65 2.34
C ALA A 342 -19.55 -4.50 2.27
N ARG A 343 -18.45 -3.93 1.76
CA ARG A 343 -17.13 -4.60 1.74
C ARG A 343 -16.49 -4.70 3.12
N MET A 344 -16.82 -3.80 4.04
CA MET A 344 -16.36 -3.81 5.43
C MET A 344 -17.20 -4.71 6.34
N ALA A 345 -18.43 -5.06 5.93
CA ALA A 345 -19.30 -5.95 6.70
C ALA A 345 -18.78 -7.40 6.69
N GLN A 346 -18.73 -8.03 7.86
CA GLN A 346 -18.28 -9.41 8.00
C GLN A 346 -19.33 -10.39 7.45
N ALA A 347 -18.91 -11.37 6.65
CA ALA A 347 -19.80 -12.38 6.11
C ALA A 347 -20.44 -13.22 7.23
N VAL A 348 -21.76 -13.13 7.39
CA VAL A 348 -22.51 -13.86 8.42
C VAL A 348 -22.67 -15.35 8.06
N ALA A 349 -22.79 -15.66 6.77
CA ALA A 349 -22.82 -17.03 6.25
C ALA A 349 -22.44 -17.06 4.77
N THR A 350 -21.76 -18.12 4.33
CA THR A 350 -21.48 -18.37 2.90
C THR A 350 -22.45 -19.44 2.39
N VAL A 351 -23.17 -19.14 1.30
CA VAL A 351 -24.13 -20.05 0.68
C VAL A 351 -23.70 -20.33 -0.77
N PRO A 352 -23.54 -21.60 -1.18
CA PRO A 352 -23.10 -21.93 -2.54
C PRO A 352 -24.25 -21.72 -3.54
N ILE A 353 -24.33 -20.52 -4.11
CA ILE A 353 -25.26 -20.13 -5.17
C ILE A 353 -24.43 -19.50 -6.29
N ALA A 354 -24.83 -19.74 -7.56
CA ALA A 354 -24.16 -19.12 -8.70
C ALA A 354 -24.28 -17.58 -8.61
N PRO A 355 -23.16 -16.84 -8.51
CA PRO A 355 -23.20 -15.39 -8.27
C PRO A 355 -23.66 -14.61 -9.51
N GLY A 356 -23.51 -15.16 -10.71
CA GLY A 356 -23.67 -14.39 -11.95
C GLY A 356 -22.47 -13.44 -12.16
N ASP A 357 -22.69 -12.38 -12.93
CA ASP A 357 -21.63 -11.43 -13.33
C ASP A 357 -21.55 -10.19 -12.42
N ASP A 358 -22.50 -10.02 -11.49
CA ASP A 358 -22.60 -8.85 -10.62
C ASP A 358 -21.79 -9.05 -9.32
N GLU A 359 -21.16 -7.96 -8.84
CA GLU A 359 -20.36 -7.97 -7.61
C GLU A 359 -21.19 -8.29 -6.35
N PHE A 360 -22.44 -7.81 -6.31
CA PHE A 360 -23.36 -8.04 -5.20
C PHE A 360 -24.66 -8.67 -5.70
N VAL A 361 -25.14 -9.68 -4.97
CA VAL A 361 -26.39 -10.37 -5.27
C VAL A 361 -27.41 -10.18 -4.15
N LEU A 362 -28.66 -9.93 -4.53
CA LEU A 362 -29.77 -9.86 -3.57
C LEU A 362 -30.43 -11.24 -3.46
N LEU A 363 -30.47 -11.79 -2.25
CA LEU A 363 -31.13 -13.06 -1.97
C LEU A 363 -32.41 -12.83 -1.16
N LEU A 364 -33.50 -13.45 -1.60
CA LEU A 364 -34.73 -13.49 -0.81
C LEU A 364 -34.69 -14.72 0.09
N ALA A 365 -34.92 -14.53 1.39
CA ALA A 365 -34.99 -15.62 2.35
C ALA A 365 -36.31 -15.57 3.12
N ARG A 366 -36.83 -16.76 3.46
CA ARG A 366 -38.01 -16.94 4.30
C ARG A 366 -37.58 -17.35 5.70
N ALA A 367 -38.19 -16.77 6.74
CA ALA A 367 -38.02 -17.26 8.10
C ALA A 367 -38.40 -18.74 8.22
N ALA A 368 -37.53 -19.53 8.84
CA ALA A 368 -37.76 -20.93 9.19
C ALA A 368 -37.74 -21.10 10.72
N GLY A 369 -38.14 -22.26 11.22
CA GLY A 369 -38.14 -22.54 12.66
C GLY A 369 -36.74 -22.40 13.28
N SER A 370 -36.70 -22.28 14.61
CA SER A 370 -35.45 -22.30 15.42
C SER A 370 -34.37 -21.28 14.99
N GLY A 371 -34.76 -20.06 14.59
CA GLY A 371 -33.82 -18.98 14.29
C GLY A 371 -33.06 -19.13 12.96
N SER A 372 -33.56 -19.96 12.05
CA SER A 372 -32.97 -20.18 10.73
C SER A 372 -33.74 -19.44 9.63
N VAL A 373 -33.10 -19.24 8.48
CA VAL A 373 -33.75 -18.72 7.27
C VAL A 373 -33.54 -19.70 6.11
N ALA A 374 -34.57 -19.90 5.29
CA ALA A 374 -34.49 -20.66 4.06
C ALA A 374 -34.32 -19.70 2.88
N VAL A 375 -33.17 -19.73 2.22
CA VAL A 375 -32.91 -18.94 1.01
C VAL A 375 -33.82 -19.46 -0.11
N LEU A 376 -34.70 -18.59 -0.61
CA LEU A 376 -35.67 -18.92 -1.67
C LEU A 376 -35.07 -18.78 -3.07
N GLY A 377 -34.14 -17.84 -3.24
CA GLY A 377 -33.46 -17.62 -4.52
C GLY A 377 -32.92 -16.21 -4.70
N ARG A 378 -32.30 -15.97 -5.86
CA ARG A 378 -31.81 -14.66 -6.30
C ARG A 378 -32.97 -13.77 -6.75
N VAL A 379 -32.89 -12.50 -6.39
CA VAL A 379 -33.79 -11.46 -6.90
C VAL A 379 -33.02 -10.59 -7.88
N ASP A 380 -33.53 -10.51 -9.12
CA ASP A 380 -33.01 -9.59 -10.12
C ASP A 380 -33.62 -8.20 -9.84
N GLY A 381 -32.93 -7.42 -9.01
CA GLY A 381 -33.32 -6.05 -8.67
C GLY A 381 -32.68 -5.02 -9.61
N ASP A 382 -33.31 -3.87 -9.78
CA ASP A 382 -32.64 -2.72 -10.40
C ASP A 382 -31.45 -2.22 -9.54
N PRO A 383 -30.48 -1.51 -10.14
CA PRO A 383 -29.31 -1.02 -9.40
C PRO A 383 -29.66 -0.15 -8.16
N ALA A 384 -30.80 0.54 -8.20
CA ALA A 384 -31.29 1.37 -7.11
C ALA A 384 -31.74 0.55 -5.90
N THR A 385 -32.33 -0.63 -6.12
CA THR A 385 -32.76 -1.55 -5.06
C THR A 385 -31.57 -2.23 -4.40
N LEU A 386 -30.56 -2.62 -5.19
CA LEU A 386 -29.30 -3.16 -4.66
C LEU A 386 -28.58 -2.13 -3.79
N THR A 387 -28.47 -0.88 -4.25
CA THR A 387 -27.85 0.22 -3.50
C THR A 387 -28.56 0.49 -2.16
N ARG A 388 -29.91 0.45 -2.15
CA ARG A 388 -30.69 0.63 -0.91
C ARG A 388 -30.49 -0.53 0.06
N ALA A 389 -30.45 -1.77 -0.43
CA ALA A 389 -30.22 -2.95 0.41
C ALA A 389 -28.81 -2.92 1.06
N ILE A 390 -27.80 -2.53 0.28
CA ILE A 390 -26.43 -2.30 0.77
C ILE A 390 -26.41 -1.22 1.87
N ALA A 391 -27.09 -0.09 1.64
CA ALA A 391 -27.18 0.97 2.64
C ALA A 391 -27.89 0.53 3.93
N GLN A 392 -28.88 -0.37 3.85
CA GLN A 392 -29.57 -0.91 5.02
C GLN A 392 -28.72 -1.93 5.81
N LEU A 393 -27.85 -2.68 5.15
CA LEU A 393 -26.90 -3.57 5.83
C LEU A 393 -25.75 -2.80 6.50
N ALA A 394 -25.50 -1.57 6.04
CA ALA A 394 -24.47 -0.67 6.55
C ALA A 394 -24.92 0.19 7.75
N ALA A 395 -26.22 0.25 8.04
CA ALA A 395 -26.84 1.03 9.11
C ALA A 395 -27.11 0.16 10.34
#